data_AF-A0A383AHD5-F1
#
_entry.id   AF-A0A383AHD5-F1
#
_cell.length_a   1.000
_cell.length_b   1.000
_cell.length_c   1.000
_cell.angle_alpha   90.00
_cell.angle_beta   90.00
_cell.angle_gamma   90.00
#
_symmetry.space_group_name_H-M   'P 1'
#
loop_
_entity.id
_entity.type
_entity.pdbx_description
1 polymer ?
#
loop_
_entity_poly.entity_id
_entity_poly.type
_entity_poly.pdbx_seq_one_letter_code
_entity_poly.pdbx_strand_id
1 'polypeptide(L)'
;MLTLDSNPKQYCICLAEMKATDISQHYPHALVIGADTIVVSEDKILNKPNNSTQAKNMLETLSGNTHQVYTGVCLKWMENNIQHTFAEITMVTFRKLDKEDILHYIAFYPPYDKAGSYGIQDWSAIFVENIQG
;
A
#
# COMPACT_ATOMS: atom_id res chain seq x y z
N MET A 1 21.21 -12.46 -5.92
CA MET A 1 20.36 -11.90 -4.86
C MET A 1 19.09 -11.43 -5.53
N LEU A 2 17.95 -12.07 -5.24
CA LEU A 2 16.65 -11.50 -5.56
C LEU A 2 16.53 -10.22 -4.73
N THR A 3 16.37 -9.06 -5.38
CA THR A 3 16.03 -7.82 -4.68
C THR A 3 14.72 -8.05 -3.94
N LEU A 4 14.56 -7.56 -2.70
CA LEU A 4 13.32 -7.78 -1.92
C LEU A 4 12.06 -7.40 -2.70
N ASP A 5 12.18 -6.42 -3.60
CA ASP A 5 11.12 -5.95 -4.51
C ASP A 5 10.59 -7.04 -5.48
N SER A 6 11.32 -8.14 -5.68
CA SER A 6 10.89 -9.25 -6.55
C SER A 6 9.78 -10.12 -5.96
N ASN A 7 9.45 -9.97 -4.67
CA ASN A 7 8.31 -10.62 -4.03
C ASN A 7 7.54 -9.59 -3.18
N PRO A 8 6.49 -8.97 -3.72
CA PRO A 8 5.75 -7.90 -3.03
C PRO A 8 5.17 -8.30 -1.68
N LYS A 9 4.72 -9.56 -1.55
CA LYS A 9 4.23 -10.08 -0.26
C LYS A 9 5.33 -10.05 0.79
N GLN A 10 6.50 -10.60 0.45
CA GLN A 10 7.64 -10.63 1.36
C GLN A 10 8.16 -9.23 1.68
N TYR A 11 8.23 -8.37 0.66
CA TYR A 11 8.61 -6.96 0.82
C TYR A 11 7.73 -6.26 1.86
N CYS A 12 6.40 -6.37 1.73
CA CYS A 12 5.44 -5.73 2.63
C CYS A 12 5.54 -6.28 4.07
N ILE A 13 5.71 -7.61 4.22
CA ILE A 13 5.97 -8.24 5.53
C ILE A 13 7.23 -7.69 6.17
N CYS A 14 8.33 -7.59 5.43
CA CYS A 14 9.60 -7.08 5.94
C CYS A 14 9.46 -5.63 6.44
N LEU A 15 8.74 -4.77 5.72
CA LEU A 15 8.50 -3.39 6.17
C LEU A 15 7.68 -3.34 7.47
N ALA A 16 6.63 -4.15 7.59
CA ALA A 16 5.84 -4.25 8.83
C ALA A 16 6.68 -4.77 10.01
N GLU A 17 7.54 -5.76 9.76
CA GLU A 17 8.44 -6.32 10.76
C GLU A 17 9.51 -5.32 11.21
N MET A 18 10.09 -4.54 10.28
CA MET A 18 11.05 -3.50 10.59
C MET A 18 10.44 -2.46 11.54
N LYS A 19 9.22 -1.99 11.26
CA LYS A 19 8.49 -1.04 12.11
C LYS A 19 8.21 -1.59 13.50
N ALA A 20 7.73 -2.84 13.59
CA ALA A 20 7.44 -3.48 14.87
C ALA A 20 8.73 -3.70 15.68
N THR A 21 9.82 -4.11 15.01
CA THR A 21 11.10 -4.38 15.66
C THR A 21 11.70 -3.14 16.29
N ASP A 22 11.72 -2.01 15.56
CA ASP A 22 12.22 -0.73 16.04
C ASP A 22 11.56 -0.32 17.36
N ILE A 23 10.23 -0.31 17.40
CA ILE A 23 9.48 0.08 18.60
C ILE A 23 9.57 -0.98 19.73
N SER A 24 9.58 -2.27 19.40
CA SER A 24 9.61 -3.35 20.41
C SER A 24 10.86 -3.34 21.29
N GLN A 25 11.98 -2.80 20.79
CA GLN A 25 13.21 -2.64 21.57
C GLN A 25 13.06 -1.62 22.71
N HIS A 26 12.20 -0.62 22.52
CA HIS A 26 11.94 0.42 23.50
C HIS A 26 10.81 0.06 24.48
N TYR A 27 9.95 -0.89 24.13
CA TYR A 27 8.80 -1.31 24.94
C TYR A 27 8.73 -2.84 25.06
N PRO A 28 9.70 -3.48 25.74
CA PRO A 28 9.83 -4.94 25.75
C PRO A 28 8.64 -5.67 26.39
N HIS A 29 7.91 -4.99 27.29
CA HIS A 29 6.74 -5.51 28.01
C HIS A 29 5.41 -5.28 27.26
N ALA A 30 5.43 -4.61 26.12
CA ALA A 30 4.24 -4.33 25.33
C ALA A 30 4.18 -5.21 24.07
N LEU A 31 2.95 -5.55 23.65
CA LEU A 31 2.70 -6.03 22.30
C LEU A 31 2.75 -4.85 21.32
N VAL A 32 3.72 -4.87 20.42
CA VAL A 32 3.88 -3.87 19.35
C VAL A 32 3.30 -4.43 18.06
N ILE A 33 2.48 -3.62 17.38
CA ILE A 33 1.93 -3.94 16.06
C ILE A 33 2.55 -2.99 15.04
N GLY A 34 3.30 -3.55 14.09
CA GLY A 34 3.77 -2.85 12.90
C GLY A 34 2.91 -3.24 11.71
N ALA A 35 2.62 -2.28 10.82
CA ALA A 35 1.91 -2.54 9.58
C ALA A 35 2.49 -1.71 8.43
N ASP A 36 2.38 -2.24 7.21
CA ASP A 36 2.74 -1.54 5.99
C ASP A 36 1.78 -1.92 4.87
N THR A 37 1.56 -1.01 3.92
CA THR A 37 0.68 -1.22 2.78
C THR A 37 1.36 -0.76 1.52
N ILE A 38 1.38 -1.64 0.51
CA ILE A 38 1.93 -1.35 -0.82
C ILE A 38 0.87 -1.61 -1.89
N VAL A 39 0.99 -0.89 -3.01
CA VAL A 39 0.17 -1.10 -4.21
C VAL A 39 1.05 -1.71 -5.30
N VAL A 40 0.56 -2.73 -5.98
CA VAL A 40 1.29 -3.45 -7.03
C VAL A 40 0.43 -3.55 -8.28
N SER A 41 0.98 -3.13 -9.41
CA SER A 41 0.35 -3.25 -10.74
C SER A 41 1.39 -3.71 -11.74
N GLU A 42 1.04 -4.69 -12.58
CA GLU A 42 1.95 -5.24 -13.60
C GLU A 42 3.34 -5.61 -13.04
N ASP A 43 3.37 -6.32 -11.90
CA ASP A 43 4.58 -6.73 -11.19
C ASP A 43 5.47 -5.57 -10.68
N LYS A 44 4.95 -4.34 -10.63
CA LYS A 44 5.66 -3.15 -10.13
C LYS A 44 5.00 -2.61 -8.88
N ILE A 45 5.82 -2.35 -7.86
CA ILE A 45 5.39 -1.62 -6.66
C ILE A 45 5.22 -0.14 -7.01
N LEU A 46 4.02 0.37 -6.82
CA LEU A 46 3.67 1.78 -7.00
C LEU A 46 3.83 2.52 -5.67
N ASN A 47 4.96 3.20 -5.53
CA ASN A 47 5.26 4.04 -4.36
C ASN A 47 4.40 5.31 -4.34
N LYS A 48 4.64 6.16 -3.33
CA LYS A 48 4.05 7.50 -3.25
C LYS A 48 4.54 8.36 -4.44
N PRO A 49 3.66 9.10 -5.12
CA PRO A 49 4.07 9.96 -6.22
C PRO A 49 4.82 11.19 -5.70
N ASN A 50 5.96 11.53 -6.33
CA ASN A 50 6.74 12.72 -5.94
C ASN A 50 6.11 14.04 -6.43
N ASN A 51 5.21 13.97 -7.41
CA ASN A 51 4.57 15.14 -8.02
C ASN A 51 3.29 14.74 -8.77
N SER A 52 2.54 15.76 -9.23
CA SER A 52 1.28 15.59 -9.96
C SER A 52 1.42 14.76 -11.24
N THR A 53 2.52 14.91 -11.98
CA THR A 53 2.78 14.12 -13.20
C THR A 53 2.93 12.63 -12.87
N GLN A 54 3.66 12.28 -11.80
CA GLN A 54 3.77 10.89 -11.35
C GLN A 54 2.41 10.36 -10.88
N ALA A 55 1.65 11.16 -10.13
CA ALA A 55 0.32 10.78 -9.67
C ALA A 55 -0.63 10.47 -10.85
N LYS A 56 -0.64 11.36 -11.85
CA LYS A 56 -1.41 11.19 -13.08
C LYS A 56 -1.03 9.90 -13.81
N ASN A 57 0.26 9.66 -14.02
CA ASN A 57 0.73 8.45 -14.71
C ASN A 57 0.33 7.17 -13.97
N MET A 58 0.45 7.15 -12.63
CA MET A 58 0.00 6.00 -11.83
C MET A 58 -1.50 5.75 -12.00
N LEU A 59 -2.33 6.79 -11.86
CA LEU A 59 -3.78 6.68 -12.02
C LEU A 59 -4.19 6.25 -13.45
N GLU A 60 -3.48 6.71 -14.47
CA GLU A 60 -3.69 6.26 -15.86
C GLU A 60 -3.31 4.79 -16.05
N THR A 61 -2.26 4.30 -15.38
CA THR A 61 -1.91 2.86 -15.37
C THR A 61 -2.96 2.02 -14.67
N LEU A 62 -3.53 2.50 -13.56
CA LEU A 62 -4.58 1.78 -12.83
C LEU A 62 -5.95 1.83 -13.52
N SER A 63 -6.21 2.85 -14.33
CA SER A 63 -7.50 3.11 -14.99
C SER A 63 -8.00 1.95 -15.88
N GLY A 64 -9.09 1.31 -15.45
CA GLY A 64 -9.69 0.17 -16.12
C GLY A 64 -9.01 -1.18 -15.86
N ASN A 65 -8.07 -1.23 -14.91
CA ASN A 65 -7.30 -2.43 -14.59
C ASN A 65 -7.58 -2.89 -13.15
N THR A 66 -7.19 -4.14 -12.87
CA THR A 66 -7.16 -4.68 -11.50
C THR A 66 -5.72 -4.71 -11.01
N HIS A 67 -5.49 -4.15 -9.82
CA HIS A 67 -4.21 -4.14 -9.13
C HIS A 67 -4.32 -4.79 -7.76
N GLN A 68 -3.16 -5.05 -7.14
CA GLN A 68 -3.06 -5.70 -5.84
C GLN A 68 -2.70 -4.68 -4.77
N VAL A 69 -3.40 -4.72 -3.65
CA VAL A 69 -3.04 -4.00 -2.43
C VAL A 69 -2.61 -5.03 -1.40
N TYR A 70 -1.33 -4.99 -1.03
CA TYR A 70 -0.78 -5.84 0.01
C TYR A 70 -0.76 -5.06 1.31
N THR A 71 -1.23 -5.68 2.40
CA THR A 71 -1.05 -5.14 3.76
C THR A 71 -0.32 -6.17 4.61
N GLY A 72 0.92 -5.84 4.98
CA GLY A 72 1.75 -6.62 5.89
C GLY A 72 1.50 -6.20 7.33
N VAL A 73 1.45 -7.16 8.25
CA VAL A 73 1.27 -6.94 9.68
C VAL A 73 2.28 -7.78 10.45
N CYS A 74 2.90 -7.18 11.46
CA CYS A 74 3.79 -7.82 12.41
C CYS A 74 3.33 -7.56 13.83
N LEU A 75 3.10 -8.62 14.59
CA LEU A 75 2.85 -8.61 16.03
C LEU A 75 4.13 -9.05 16.73
N LYS A 76 4.70 -8.18 17.57
CA LYS A 76 5.96 -8.43 18.27
C LYS A 76 5.86 -8.12 19.76
N TRP A 77 6.21 -9.09 20.60
CA TRP A 77 6.28 -8.92 22.05
C TRP A 77 7.55 -9.60 22.58
N MET A 78 8.52 -8.79 22.98
CA MET A 78 9.85 -9.27 23.36
C MET A 78 9.85 -10.13 24.62
N GLU A 79 9.18 -9.66 25.69
CA GLU A 79 9.11 -10.40 26.98
C GLU A 79 8.49 -11.79 26.83
N ASN A 80 7.48 -11.93 25.97
CA ASN A 80 6.81 -13.20 25.71
C ASN A 80 7.40 -13.99 24.53
N ASN A 81 8.49 -13.50 23.91
CA ASN A 81 9.11 -14.09 22.73
C ASN A 81 8.11 -14.36 21.58
N ILE A 82 7.20 -13.42 21.34
CA ILE A 82 6.20 -13.51 20.26
C ILE A 82 6.69 -12.71 19.06
N GLN A 83 6.72 -13.36 17.90
CA GLN A 83 6.77 -12.70 16.60
C GLN A 83 5.82 -13.44 15.66
N HIS A 84 4.77 -12.76 15.21
CA HIS A 84 3.83 -13.29 14.23
C HIS A 84 3.66 -12.29 13.09
N THR A 85 3.95 -12.72 11.87
CA THR A 85 3.86 -11.90 10.66
C THR A 85 2.96 -12.54 9.64
N PHE A 86 2.17 -11.72 8.97
CA PHE A 86 1.35 -12.14 7.84
C PHE A 86 1.17 -10.98 6.87
N ALA A 87 0.67 -11.27 5.68
CA ALA A 87 0.21 -10.26 4.75
C ALA A 87 -1.07 -10.71 4.08
N GLU A 88 -2.02 -9.79 4.02
CA GLU A 88 -3.26 -9.92 3.26
C GLU A 88 -3.15 -9.23 1.91
N ILE A 89 -3.84 -9.77 0.92
CA ILE A 89 -3.86 -9.27 -0.45
C ILE A 89 -5.30 -8.99 -0.85
N THR A 90 -5.56 -7.75 -1.25
CA THR A 90 -6.84 -7.34 -1.79
C THR A 90 -6.67 -6.99 -3.26
N MET A 91 -7.48 -7.58 -4.13
CA MET A 91 -7.61 -7.18 -5.53
C MET A 91 -8.55 -5.98 -5.60
N VAL A 92 -8.10 -4.89 -6.23
CA VAL A 92 -8.91 -3.68 -6.43
C VAL A 92 -9.03 -3.44 -7.94
N THR A 93 -10.26 -3.40 -8.44
CA THR A 93 -10.56 -3.11 -9.84
C THR A 93 -11.01 -1.66 -9.96
N PHE A 94 -10.33 -0.88 -10.78
CA PHE A 94 -10.78 0.46 -11.14
C PHE A 94 -11.67 0.42 -12.37
N ARG A 95 -12.72 1.25 -12.38
CA ARG A 95 -13.42 1.58 -13.62
C ARG A 95 -12.47 2.30 -14.57
N LYS A 96 -12.86 2.44 -15.85
CA LYS A 96 -12.16 3.37 -16.73
C LYS A 96 -12.32 4.80 -16.20
N LEU A 97 -11.18 5.46 -15.97
CA LEU A 97 -11.10 6.84 -15.49
C LEU A 97 -10.94 7.79 -16.66
N ASP A 98 -11.75 8.85 -16.63
CA ASP A 98 -11.60 9.99 -17.53
C ASP A 98 -10.44 10.88 -17.09
N LYS A 99 -9.82 11.56 -18.04
CA LYS A 99 -8.67 12.42 -17.77
C LYS A 99 -9.06 13.58 -16.84
N GLU A 100 -10.26 14.09 -17.00
CA GLU A 100 -10.85 15.15 -16.19
C GLU A 100 -11.00 14.72 -14.73
N ASP A 101 -11.47 13.49 -14.49
CA ASP A 101 -11.60 12.91 -13.15
C ASP A 101 -10.24 12.78 -12.45
N ILE A 102 -9.22 12.29 -13.18
CA ILE A 102 -7.85 12.16 -12.66
C ILE A 102 -7.29 13.54 -12.25
N LEU A 103 -7.42 14.53 -13.14
CA LEU A 103 -6.92 15.88 -12.88
C LEU A 103 -7.68 16.56 -11.74
N HIS A 104 -9.01 16.38 -11.69
CA HIS A 104 -9.84 16.87 -10.60
C HIS A 104 -9.40 16.28 -9.27
N TYR A 105 -9.25 14.95 -9.19
CA TYR A 105 -8.80 14.28 -7.98
C TYR A 105 -7.44 14.80 -7.51
N ILE A 106 -6.44 14.87 -8.38
CA ILE A 106 -5.09 15.36 -8.00
C ILE A 106 -5.14 16.80 -7.48
N ALA A 107 -5.99 17.66 -8.07
CA ALA A 107 -6.09 19.06 -7.68
C ALA A 107 -6.78 19.27 -6.33
N PHE A 108 -7.87 18.55 -6.06
CA PHE A 108 -8.71 18.75 -4.88
C PHE A 108 -8.45 17.76 -3.74
N TYR A 109 -7.83 16.63 -4.05
CA TYR A 109 -7.52 15.55 -3.10
C TYR A 109 -6.09 15.03 -3.35
N PRO A 110 -5.06 15.84 -3.08
CA PRO A 110 -3.69 15.52 -3.49
C PRO A 110 -3.21 14.18 -2.91
N PRO A 111 -2.81 13.19 -3.75
CA PRO A 111 -2.51 11.83 -3.27
C PRO A 111 -1.03 11.61 -2.96
N TYR A 112 -0.26 12.68 -2.70
CA TYR A 112 1.21 12.61 -2.57
C TYR A 112 1.70 11.79 -1.37
N ASP A 113 0.83 11.52 -0.40
CA ASP A 113 1.13 10.69 0.76
C ASP A 113 0.74 9.22 0.58
N LYS A 114 0.16 8.83 -0.57
CA LYS A 114 -0.45 7.51 -0.81
C LYS A 114 0.27 6.71 -1.89
N ALA A 115 0.60 5.47 -1.57
CA ALA A 115 1.09 4.51 -2.56
C ALA A 115 0.02 4.26 -3.63
N GLY A 116 0.41 4.14 -4.90
CA GLY A 116 -0.54 4.00 -6.01
C GLY A 116 -1.34 5.27 -6.36
N SER A 117 -1.06 6.39 -5.69
CA SER A 117 -1.69 7.70 -5.94
C SER A 117 -3.21 7.74 -5.72
N TYR A 118 -3.76 6.91 -4.84
CA TYR A 118 -5.16 6.99 -4.43
C TYR A 118 -5.37 6.52 -3.00
N GLY A 119 -6.52 6.86 -2.41
CA GLY A 119 -6.92 6.37 -1.09
C GLY A 119 -8.39 6.04 -1.09
N ILE A 120 -8.76 4.78 -0.91
CA ILE A 120 -10.17 4.36 -1.05
C ILE A 120 -11.18 5.08 -0.13
N GLN A 121 -10.70 5.73 0.93
CA GLN A 121 -11.51 6.50 1.88
C GLN A 121 -11.77 7.95 1.46
N ASP A 122 -11.10 8.44 0.42
CA ASP A 122 -11.27 9.80 -0.10
C ASP A 122 -12.13 9.80 -1.38
N TRP A 123 -12.12 10.91 -2.13
CA TRP A 123 -12.92 11.02 -3.35
C TRP A 123 -12.60 9.95 -4.39
N SER A 124 -11.39 9.38 -4.38
CA SER A 124 -11.01 8.29 -5.27
C SER A 124 -11.79 6.99 -5.04
N ALA A 125 -12.64 6.90 -4.01
CA ALA A 125 -13.63 5.83 -3.88
C ALA A 125 -14.47 5.64 -5.16
N ILE A 126 -14.76 6.72 -5.89
CA ILE A 126 -15.52 6.65 -7.15
C ILE A 126 -14.75 5.98 -8.29
N PHE A 127 -13.44 5.78 -8.14
CA PHE A 127 -12.60 5.09 -9.14
C PHE A 127 -12.74 3.58 -9.01
N VAL A 128 -13.10 3.06 -7.84
CA VAL A 128 -13.18 1.63 -7.55
C VAL A 128 -14.49 1.08 -8.08
N GLU A 129 -14.39 0.10 -8.98
CA GLU A 129 -15.52 -0.67 -9.50
C GLU A 129 -15.82 -1.89 -8.60
N ASN A 130 -14.78 -2.59 -8.16
CA ASN A 130 -14.91 -3.80 -7.34
C ASN A 130 -13.71 -4.01 -6.43
N ILE A 131 -13.92 -4.74 -5.33
CA ILE A 131 -12.89 -5.18 -4.40
C ILE A 131 -13.10 -6.66 -4.12
N GLN A 132 -12.01 -7.42 -4.11
CA GLN A 132 -11.99 -8.81 -3.67
C GLN A 132 -10.82 -9.04 -2.72
N GLY A 133 -11.12 -9.31 -1.46
CA GLY A 133 -10.15 -9.55 -0.40
C GLY A 133 -10.83 -9.88 0.91
#